data_AF-A0A0B9AFA2-F1
#
_entry.id   AF-A0A0B9AFA2-F1
#
_cell.length_a   1.000
_cell.length_b   1.000
_cell.length_c   1.000
_cell.angle_alpha   90.00
_cell.angle_beta   90.00
_cell.angle_gamma   90.00
#
_symmetry.space_group_name_H-M   'P 1'
#
loop_
_entity.id
_entity.type
_entity.pdbx_description
1 polymer ?
#
loop_
_entity_poly.entity_id
_entity_poly.type
_entity_poly.pdbx_seq_one_letter_code
_entity_poly.pdbx_strand_id
1 'polypeptide(L)'
;MNKVFDLGQFDLDLTLRDASVDPLVTPTRRSLANASIGIEAFDAYYSARELYEALQGVFQGTPGAKNKLTQVLSCQCDDYQRCLYYTLAGRGIVQMLDDLEWLLDLLRPRCEMSGKLLRSGERPAPQVNPYVASEPDGPVPARSADFVEGPSWYLDPSLGGRIED
;
A
#
# COMPACT_ATOMS: atom_id res chain seq x y z
N MET A 1 2.66 46.33 6.26
CA MET A 1 1.38 45.73 5.81
C MET A 1 1.57 44.22 5.78
N ASN A 2 1.08 43.50 6.79
CA ASN A 2 1.15 42.03 6.80
C ASN A 2 0.14 41.52 5.78
N LYS A 3 0.62 41.00 4.64
CA LYS A 3 -0.23 40.29 3.70
C LYS A 3 -0.59 38.95 4.34
N VAL A 4 -1.87 38.73 4.60
CA VAL A 4 -2.41 37.43 4.96
C VAL A 4 -2.77 36.74 3.65
N PHE A 5 -2.16 35.58 3.38
CA PHE A 5 -2.51 34.73 2.25
C PHE A 5 -3.45 33.64 2.75
N ASP A 6 -4.55 33.42 2.03
CA ASP A 6 -5.39 32.23 2.24
C ASP A 6 -4.67 31.03 1.61
N LEU A 7 -4.09 30.18 2.46
CA LEU A 7 -3.30 29.02 2.06
C LEU A 7 -4.15 27.75 1.89
N GLY A 8 -5.46 27.82 2.18
CA GLY A 8 -6.33 26.65 2.15
C GLY A 8 -6.00 25.61 3.24
N GLN A 9 -6.49 24.38 3.03
CA GLN A 9 -6.25 23.25 3.94
C GLN A 9 -5.02 22.46 3.51
N PHE A 10 -4.35 21.80 4.46
CA PHE A 10 -3.23 20.91 4.15
C PHE A 10 -3.71 19.70 3.33
N ASP A 11 -3.12 19.50 2.16
CA ASP A 11 -3.42 18.36 1.29
C ASP A 11 -2.52 17.16 1.62
N LEU A 12 -3.09 16.17 2.30
CA LEU A 12 -2.39 14.95 2.68
C LEU A 12 -2.09 14.03 1.49
N ASP A 13 -2.72 14.24 0.33
CA ASP A 13 -2.56 13.39 -0.85
C ASP A 13 -1.60 13.97 -1.90
N LEU A 14 -1.09 15.18 -1.68
CA LEU A 14 -0.26 15.89 -2.65
C LEU A 14 0.92 15.04 -3.13
N THR A 15 1.67 14.45 -2.20
CA THR A 15 2.84 13.62 -2.54
C THR A 15 2.47 12.33 -3.28
N LEU A 16 1.30 11.76 -2.99
CA LEU A 16 0.80 10.58 -3.72
C LEU A 16 0.37 10.95 -5.14
N ARG A 17 -0.29 12.10 -5.33
CA ARG A 17 -0.69 12.61 -6.65
C ARG A 17 0.53 12.94 -7.51
N ASP A 18 1.53 13.59 -6.93
CA ASP A 18 2.79 13.89 -7.64
C ASP A 18 3.47 12.58 -8.06
N ALA A 19 3.64 11.65 -7.12
CA ALA A 19 4.27 10.36 -7.39
C ALA A 19 3.50 9.53 -8.42
N SER A 20 2.17 9.63 -8.49
CA SER A 20 1.35 8.80 -9.36
C SER A 20 1.40 9.18 -10.84
N VAL A 21 1.87 10.39 -11.16
CA VAL A 21 2.03 10.88 -12.54
C VAL A 21 3.49 11.10 -12.95
N ASP A 22 4.44 11.04 -12.00
CA ASP A 22 5.86 11.25 -12.27
C ASP A 22 6.43 10.19 -13.25
N PRO A 23 6.92 10.59 -14.44
CA PRO A 23 7.48 9.65 -15.41
C PRO A 23 8.77 8.95 -14.92
N LEU A 24 9.43 9.45 -13.88
CA LEU A 24 10.60 8.83 -13.26
C LEU A 24 10.23 7.74 -12.25
N VAL A 25 8.98 7.68 -11.82
CA VAL A 25 8.47 6.62 -10.93
C VAL A 25 8.00 5.42 -11.76
N THR A 26 8.40 4.21 -11.36
CA THR A 26 8.05 2.98 -12.08
C THR A 26 6.53 2.83 -12.20
N PRO A 27 6.01 2.18 -13.26
CA PRO A 27 4.56 1.98 -13.41
C PRO A 27 3.92 1.31 -12.19
N THR A 28 4.56 0.30 -11.60
CA THR A 28 4.07 -0.38 -10.40
C THR A 28 3.94 0.59 -9.21
N ARG A 29 4.99 1.37 -8.93
CA ARG A 29 4.97 2.37 -7.84
C ARG A 29 3.94 3.46 -8.07
N ARG A 30 3.76 3.91 -9.33
CA ARG A 30 2.66 4.83 -9.70
C ARG A 30 1.28 4.24 -9.44
N SER A 31 1.08 2.95 -9.74
CA SER A 31 -0.17 2.25 -9.43
C SER A 31 -0.41 2.15 -7.92
N LEU A 32 0.61 1.86 -7.11
CA LEU A 32 0.51 1.83 -5.65
C LEU A 32 0.17 3.21 -5.05
N ALA A 33 0.82 4.27 -5.56
CA ALA A 33 0.51 5.64 -5.16
C ALA A 33 -0.95 5.98 -5.49
N ASN A 34 -1.39 5.69 -6.72
CA ASN A 34 -2.79 5.89 -7.14
C ASN A 34 -3.79 5.12 -6.26
N ALA A 35 -3.50 3.86 -5.93
CA ALA A 35 -4.37 3.04 -5.08
C ALA A 35 -4.51 3.60 -3.64
N SER A 36 -3.58 4.45 -3.19
CA SER A 36 -3.56 4.99 -1.84
C SER A 36 -4.12 6.42 -1.72
N ILE A 37 -4.42 7.08 -2.85
CA ILE A 37 -5.06 8.40 -2.86
C ILE A 37 -6.46 8.28 -2.25
N GLY A 38 -6.83 9.19 -1.35
CA GLY A 38 -8.15 9.23 -0.72
C GLY A 38 -8.39 8.25 0.44
N ILE A 39 -7.52 7.24 0.63
CA ILE A 39 -7.56 6.36 1.81
C ILE A 39 -7.16 7.15 3.05
N GLU A 40 -7.82 6.96 4.19
CA GLU A 40 -7.48 7.69 5.42
C GLU A 40 -5.99 7.52 5.78
N ALA A 41 -5.34 8.56 6.32
CA ALA A 41 -3.88 8.60 6.46
C ALA A 41 -3.31 7.53 7.42
N PHE A 42 -3.98 7.26 8.55
CA PHE A 42 -3.57 6.19 9.46
C PHE A 42 -3.85 4.83 8.85
N ASP A 43 -5.05 4.64 8.31
CA ASP A 43 -5.44 3.38 7.67
C ASP A 43 -4.48 3.00 6.54
N ALA A 44 -4.22 3.93 5.60
CA ALA A 44 -3.30 3.70 4.50
C ALA A 44 -1.92 3.20 4.98
N TYR A 45 -1.32 3.91 5.95
CA TYR A 45 0.00 3.57 6.46
C TYR A 45 0.03 2.22 7.19
N TYR A 46 -0.90 1.99 8.13
CA TYR A 46 -0.88 0.76 8.93
C TYR A 46 -1.31 -0.47 8.13
N SER A 47 -2.27 -0.32 7.22
CA SER A 47 -2.73 -1.40 6.34
C SER A 47 -1.64 -1.80 5.34
N ALA A 48 -0.95 -0.85 4.71
CA ALA A 48 0.21 -1.14 3.85
C ALA A 48 1.36 -1.76 4.64
N ARG A 49 1.61 -1.29 5.87
CA ARG A 49 2.68 -1.80 6.74
C ARG A 49 2.40 -3.23 7.18
N GLU A 50 1.17 -3.54 7.56
CA GLU A 50 0.78 -4.90 7.95
C GLU A 50 0.97 -5.88 6.78
N LEU A 51 0.62 -5.46 5.56
CA LEU A 51 0.87 -6.26 4.35
C LEU A 51 2.38 -6.47 4.10
N TYR A 52 3.18 -5.42 4.21
CA TYR A 52 4.65 -5.50 4.08
C TYR A 52 5.25 -6.47 5.10
N GLU A 53 4.90 -6.33 6.39
CA GLU A 53 5.41 -7.19 7.46
C GLU A 53 4.99 -8.65 7.25
N ALA A 54 3.76 -8.90 6.78
CA ALA A 54 3.29 -10.24 6.45
C ALA A 54 4.08 -10.87 5.30
N LEU A 55 4.31 -10.12 4.21
CA LEU A 55 5.09 -10.57 3.06
C LEU A 55 6.56 -10.79 3.42
N GLN A 56 7.15 -9.89 4.20
CA GLN A 56 8.52 -10.01 4.67
C GLN A 56 8.69 -11.26 5.55
N GLY A 57 7.73 -11.54 6.43
CA GLY A 57 7.74 -12.77 7.22
C GLY A 57 7.70 -14.02 6.36
N VAL A 58 6.91 -14.05 5.28
CA VAL A 58 6.87 -15.18 4.34
C VAL A 58 8.21 -15.32 3.63
N PHE A 59 8.78 -14.23 3.13
CA PHE A 59 10.10 -14.22 2.49
C PHE A 59 11.21 -14.75 3.41
N GLN A 60 11.19 -14.38 4.69
CA GLN A 60 12.17 -14.81 5.68
C GLN A 60 11.91 -16.22 6.24
N GLY A 61 10.81 -16.88 5.87
CA GLY A 61 10.41 -18.17 6.44
C GLY A 61 10.04 -18.10 7.93
N THR A 62 9.54 -16.96 8.39
CA THR A 62 9.17 -16.76 9.80
C THR A 62 7.99 -17.67 10.17
N PRO A 63 8.05 -18.40 11.31
CA PRO A 63 6.93 -19.24 11.75
C PRO A 63 5.60 -18.47 11.83
N GLY A 64 4.57 -19.01 11.17
CA GLY A 64 3.23 -18.40 11.17
C GLY A 64 3.03 -17.25 10.18
N ALA A 65 4.04 -16.83 9.41
CA ALA A 65 3.89 -15.72 8.47
C ALA A 65 2.84 -15.97 7.37
N LYS A 66 2.73 -17.22 6.88
CA LYS A 66 1.66 -17.60 5.94
C LYS A 66 0.26 -17.45 6.54
N ASN A 67 0.10 -17.74 7.83
CA ASN A 67 -1.17 -17.49 8.53
C ASN A 67 -1.47 -16.00 8.62
N LYS A 68 -0.45 -15.16 8.87
CA LYS A 68 -0.60 -13.72 8.92
C LYS A 68 -0.97 -13.14 7.54
N LEU A 69 -0.26 -13.53 6.48
CA LEU A 69 -0.56 -13.05 5.12
C LEU A 69 -1.97 -13.45 4.69
N THR A 70 -2.37 -14.70 4.93
CA THR A 70 -3.72 -15.16 4.58
C THR A 70 -4.78 -14.48 5.44
N GLN A 71 -4.52 -14.18 6.70
CA GLN A 71 -5.41 -13.35 7.52
C GLN A 71 -5.59 -11.94 6.95
N VAL A 72 -4.50 -11.27 6.56
CA VAL A 72 -4.55 -9.94 5.95
C VAL A 72 -5.41 -9.96 4.69
N LEU A 73 -5.11 -10.88 3.77
CA LEU A 73 -5.82 -10.95 2.49
C LEU A 73 -7.26 -11.47 2.60
N SER A 74 -7.58 -12.26 3.63
CA SER A 74 -8.94 -12.79 3.87
C SER A 74 -9.82 -11.93 4.78
N CYS A 75 -9.31 -10.77 5.21
CA CYS A 75 -10.04 -9.87 6.09
C CYS A 75 -11.34 -9.40 5.41
N GLN A 76 -12.43 -9.37 6.17
CA GLN A 76 -13.77 -8.96 5.70
C GLN A 76 -13.96 -7.43 5.76
N CYS A 77 -12.89 -6.69 5.47
CA CYS A 77 -12.91 -5.24 5.27
C CYS A 77 -12.84 -4.92 3.77
N ASP A 78 -12.78 -3.62 3.45
CA ASP A 78 -12.56 -3.14 2.09
C ASP A 78 -11.32 -3.77 1.43
N ASP A 79 -11.22 -3.56 0.13
CA ASP A 79 -10.21 -4.19 -0.72
C ASP A 79 -8.84 -3.50 -0.70
N TYR A 80 -8.56 -2.52 0.17
CA TYR A 80 -7.31 -1.75 0.08
C TYR A 80 -6.05 -2.63 0.12
N GLN A 81 -5.90 -3.49 1.14
CA GLN A 81 -4.74 -4.39 1.24
C GLN A 81 -4.70 -5.40 0.08
N ARG A 82 -5.85 -5.89 -0.40
CA ARG A 82 -5.93 -6.78 -1.56
C ARG A 82 -5.52 -6.06 -2.85
N CYS A 83 -5.93 -4.82 -3.03
CA CYS A 83 -5.57 -3.97 -4.16
C CYS A 83 -4.06 -3.75 -4.23
N LEU A 84 -3.42 -3.42 -3.11
CA LEU A 84 -1.96 -3.31 -3.03
C LEU A 84 -1.28 -4.64 -3.38
N TYR A 85 -1.73 -5.75 -2.78
CA TYR A 85 -1.15 -7.07 -3.05
C TYR A 85 -1.27 -7.48 -4.52
N TYR A 86 -2.44 -7.34 -5.15
CA TYR A 86 -2.64 -7.74 -6.54
C TYR A 86 -1.99 -6.77 -7.55
N THR A 87 -1.75 -5.52 -7.16
CA THR A 87 -0.89 -4.60 -7.93
C THR A 87 0.54 -5.12 -8.02
N LEU A 88 1.00 -5.88 -7.02
CA LEU A 88 2.37 -6.36 -6.87
C LEU A 88 2.56 -7.81 -7.33
N ALA A 89 1.55 -8.65 -7.17
CA ALA A 89 1.61 -10.09 -7.43
C ALA A 89 2.27 -10.43 -8.77
N GLY A 90 3.17 -11.42 -8.75
CA GLY A 90 3.87 -11.91 -9.95
C GLY A 90 5.17 -11.17 -10.32
N ARG A 91 5.64 -10.22 -9.50
CA ARG A 91 6.84 -9.41 -9.79
C ARG A 91 8.12 -9.85 -9.06
N GLY A 92 8.08 -10.96 -8.33
CA GLY A 92 9.16 -11.39 -7.44
C GLY A 92 9.08 -10.73 -6.07
N ILE A 93 9.20 -11.52 -5.00
CA ILE A 93 8.98 -11.07 -3.62
C ILE A 93 9.91 -9.93 -3.20
N VAL A 94 11.16 -9.92 -3.70
CA VAL A 94 12.12 -8.85 -3.41
C VAL A 94 11.63 -7.52 -3.98
N GLN A 95 11.20 -7.49 -5.24
CA GLN A 95 10.64 -6.28 -5.86
C GLN A 95 9.33 -5.86 -5.18
N MET A 96 8.48 -6.81 -4.79
CA MET A 96 7.24 -6.51 -4.07
C MET A 96 7.52 -5.82 -2.74
N LEU A 97 8.52 -6.27 -1.99
CA LEU A 97 8.93 -5.66 -0.73
C LEU A 97 9.55 -4.29 -0.94
N ASP A 98 10.42 -4.13 -1.92
CA ASP A 98 11.04 -2.84 -2.28
C ASP A 98 10.00 -1.80 -2.71
N ASP A 99 9.00 -2.18 -3.52
CA ASP A 99 7.92 -1.28 -3.93
C ASP A 99 6.97 -0.91 -2.77
N LEU A 100 6.71 -1.84 -1.83
CA LEU A 100 5.95 -1.53 -0.61
C LEU A 100 6.72 -0.66 0.35
N GLU A 101 8.02 -0.88 0.52
CA GLU A 101 8.88 -0.03 1.35
C GLU A 101 8.89 1.41 0.80
N TRP A 102 9.03 1.56 -0.53
CA TRP A 102 8.90 2.84 -1.19
C TRP A 102 7.53 3.51 -0.93
N LEU A 103 6.43 2.74 -0.97
CA LEU A 103 5.10 3.27 -0.66
C LEU A 103 5.02 3.72 0.81
N LEU A 104 5.57 2.94 1.74
CA LEU A 104 5.59 3.27 3.17
C LEU A 104 6.35 4.56 3.47
N ASP A 105 7.40 4.86 2.70
CA ASP A 105 8.14 6.12 2.82
C ASP A 105 7.31 7.34 2.39
N LEU A 106 6.34 7.18 1.48
CA LEU A 106 5.36 8.23 1.15
C LEU A 106 4.25 8.33 2.22
N LEU A 107 3.76 7.18 2.70
CA LEU A 107 2.62 7.12 3.62
C LEU A 107 2.98 7.54 5.05
N ARG A 108 4.23 7.32 5.50
CA ARG A 108 4.66 7.64 6.86
C ARG A 108 4.58 9.15 7.16
N PRO A 109 5.20 10.06 6.38
CA PRO A 109 5.10 11.50 6.64
C PRO A 109 3.65 12.00 6.57
N ARG A 110 2.84 11.42 5.67
CA ARG A 110 1.40 11.69 5.54
C ARG A 110 0.64 11.33 6.82
N CYS A 111 0.87 10.14 7.36
CA CYS A 111 0.30 9.68 8.63
C CYS A 111 0.74 10.56 9.81
N GLU A 112 2.04 10.89 9.90
CA GLU A 112 2.59 11.77 10.94
C GLU A 112 1.97 13.18 10.89
N MET A 113 1.78 13.72 9.69
CA MET A 113 1.17 15.03 9.49
C MET A 113 -0.31 15.02 9.85
N SER A 114 -1.07 13.98 9.45
CA SER A 114 -2.45 13.80 9.89
C SER A 114 -2.57 13.82 11.42
N GLY A 115 -1.67 13.11 12.11
CA GLY A 115 -1.61 13.14 13.56
C GLY A 115 -1.28 14.52 14.16
N LYS A 116 -0.44 15.33 13.49
CA LYS A 116 -0.16 16.71 13.91
C LYS A 116 -1.41 17.58 13.77
N LEU A 117 -2.07 17.55 12.60
CA LEU A 117 -3.29 18.31 12.32
C LEU A 117 -4.40 17.98 13.32
N LEU A 118 -4.63 16.70 13.58
CA LEU A 118 -5.60 16.22 14.56
C LEU A 118 -5.33 16.81 15.96
N ARG A 119 -4.08 16.80 16.42
CA ARG A 119 -3.70 17.36 17.74
C ARG A 119 -3.84 18.87 17.81
N SER A 120 -3.67 19.59 16.71
CA SER A 120 -3.88 21.04 16.62
C SER A 120 -5.35 21.45 16.44
N GLY A 121 -6.28 20.49 16.23
CA GLY A 121 -7.68 20.77 15.94
C GLY A 121 -7.93 21.27 14.51
N GLU A 122 -6.92 21.18 13.64
CA GLU A 122 -7.01 21.51 12.22
C GLU A 122 -7.55 20.32 11.42
N ARG A 123 -8.14 20.58 10.25
CA ARG A 123 -8.63 19.54 9.35
C ARG A 123 -7.88 19.60 8.02
N PRO A 124 -7.36 18.47 7.52
CA PRO A 124 -6.78 18.42 6.18
C PRO A 124 -7.86 18.65 5.12
N ALA A 125 -7.42 18.84 3.88
CA ALA A 125 -8.30 18.75 2.73
C ALA A 125 -9.02 17.39 2.72
N PRO A 126 -10.28 17.31 2.24
CA PRO A 126 -11.04 16.06 2.24
C PRO A 126 -10.33 14.93 1.49
N GLN A 127 -10.19 13.79 2.15
CA GLN A 127 -9.74 12.53 1.56
C GLN A 127 -10.98 11.74 1.14
N VAL A 128 -11.27 11.71 -0.16
CA VAL A 128 -12.44 11.01 -0.70
C VAL A 128 -12.08 9.54 -0.84
N ASN A 129 -12.64 8.69 0.01
CA ASN A 129 -12.38 7.25 -0.03
C ASN A 129 -12.79 6.68 -1.40
N PRO A 130 -11.89 6.03 -2.16
CA PRO A 130 -12.23 5.40 -3.43
C PRO A 130 -13.11 4.15 -3.29
N TYR A 131 -13.20 3.56 -2.11
CA TYR A 131 -14.06 2.41 -1.82
C TYR A 131 -15.48 2.86 -1.42
N VAL A 132 -16.48 2.27 -2.08
CA VAL A 132 -17.90 2.61 -1.88
C VAL A 132 -18.47 2.00 -0.59
N ALA A 133 -17.87 0.89 -0.13
CA ALA A 133 -18.28 0.12 1.04
C ALA A 133 -17.07 -0.29 1.89
N SER A 134 -17.32 -0.62 3.15
CA SER A 134 -16.31 -1.11 4.10
C SER A 134 -16.13 -2.63 4.04
N GLU A 135 -16.87 -3.29 3.16
CA GLU A 135 -16.90 -4.71 2.93
C GLU A 135 -16.14 -5.06 1.63
N PRO A 136 -15.70 -6.32 1.46
CA PRO A 136 -15.13 -6.78 0.20
C PRO A 136 -16.11 -6.60 -0.97
N ASP A 137 -15.61 -6.13 -2.12
CA ASP A 137 -16.38 -6.04 -3.38
C ASP A 137 -16.69 -7.43 -3.95
N GLY A 138 -15.72 -8.35 -3.85
CA GLY A 138 -15.74 -9.61 -4.59
C GLY A 138 -15.13 -10.80 -3.86
N PRO A 139 -14.61 -11.80 -4.61
CA PRO A 139 -14.06 -13.02 -4.02
C PRO A 139 -12.93 -12.73 -3.04
N VAL A 140 -13.08 -13.25 -1.83
CA VAL A 140 -12.05 -13.19 -0.79
C VAL A 140 -11.28 -14.51 -0.78
N PRO A 141 -9.93 -14.49 -0.79
CA PRO A 141 -9.15 -15.72 -0.74
C PRO A 141 -9.40 -16.47 0.58
N ALA A 142 -9.36 -17.80 0.51
CA ALA A 142 -9.51 -18.64 1.68
C ALA A 142 -8.38 -18.38 2.69
N ARG A 143 -8.73 -18.38 3.99
CA ARG A 143 -7.77 -18.24 5.09
C ARG A 143 -7.03 -19.56 5.35
N SER A 144 -6.21 -19.99 4.40
CA SER A 144 -5.40 -21.22 4.48
C SER A 144 -3.92 -20.90 4.29
N ALA A 145 -3.10 -21.31 5.25
CA ALA A 145 -1.64 -21.15 5.18
C ALA A 145 -0.92 -22.24 4.36
N ASP A 146 -1.66 -23.19 3.79
CA ASP A 146 -1.10 -24.30 3.01
C ASP A 146 -0.86 -23.91 1.53
N PHE A 147 -0.97 -22.62 1.19
CA PHE A 147 -0.69 -22.16 -0.16
C PHE A 147 0.80 -22.35 -0.51
N VAL A 148 1.04 -22.64 -1.78
CA VAL A 148 2.39 -22.78 -2.35
C VAL A 148 2.69 -21.55 -3.19
N GLU A 149 3.83 -20.93 -2.94
CA GLU A 149 4.37 -19.83 -3.73
C GLU A 149 4.71 -20.32 -5.14
N GLY A 150 4.16 -19.65 -6.16
CA GLY A 150 4.48 -19.96 -7.55
C GLY A 150 5.87 -19.48 -7.98
N PRO A 151 6.35 -19.87 -9.18
CA PRO A 151 7.68 -19.49 -9.68
C PRO A 151 7.93 -17.98 -9.68
N SER A 152 6.93 -17.18 -10.05
CA SER A 152 7.00 -15.71 -10.08
C SER A 152 7.22 -15.06 -8.70
N TRP A 153 7.15 -15.82 -7.61
CA TRP A 153 7.52 -15.36 -6.28
C TRP A 153 9.04 -15.26 -6.10
N TYR A 154 9.78 -16.20 -6.68
CA TYR A 154 11.22 -16.35 -6.51
C TYR A 154 12.03 -15.75 -7.66
N LEU A 155 11.38 -15.57 -8.82
CA LEU A 155 11.99 -14.96 -9.98
C LEU A 155 12.10 -13.45 -9.78
N ASP A 156 13.30 -12.92 -10.00
CA ASP A 156 13.52 -11.48 -10.09
C ASP A 156 13.67 -11.09 -11.57
N PRO A 157 12.67 -10.39 -12.16
CA PRO A 157 12.75 -9.94 -13.54
C PRO A 157 13.91 -8.99 -13.79
N SER A 158 14.36 -8.23 -12.78
CA SER A 158 15.49 -7.31 -12.88
C SER A 158 16.85 -8.03 -12.95
N LEU A 159 16.90 -9.29 -12.47
CA LEU A 159 18.07 -10.17 -12.55
C LEU A 159 18.11 -11.02 -13.83
N GLY A 160 17.15 -10.83 -14.76
CA GLY A 160 17.18 -11.46 -16.09
C GLY A 160 16.85 -12.96 -16.10
N GLY A 161 16.18 -13.47 -15.07
CA GLY A 161 15.70 -14.86 -15.06
C GLY A 161 14.70 -15.11 -16.18
N ARG A 162 15.06 -15.94 -17.16
CA ARG A 162 14.11 -16.41 -18.18
C ARG A 162 13.11 -17.37 -17.52
N ILE A 163 11.83 -17.15 -17.76
CA ILE A 163 10.79 -18.14 -17.50
C ILE A 163 10.86 -19.12 -18.67
N GLU A 164 11.23 -20.37 -18.41
CA GLU A 164 11.04 -21.44 -19.40
C GLU A 164 9.56 -21.83 -19.38
N ASP A 165 8.95 -21.90 -20.58
CA ASP A 165 7.54 -22.26 -20.80
C ASP A 165 7.22 -23.70 -20.36
#